data_AF-A0A6A6IYX2-F1
#
_entry.id   AF-A0A6A6IYX2-F1
#
_cell.length_a   1.000
_cell.length_b   1.000
_cell.length_c   1.000
_cell.angle_alpha   90.00
_cell.angle_beta   90.00
_cell.angle_gamma   90.00
#
_symmetry.space_group_name_H-M   'P 1'
#
loop_
_entity.id
_entity.type
_entity.pdbx_description
1 polymer ?
#
loop_
_entity_poly.entity_id
_entity_poly.type
_entity_poly.pdbx_seq_one_letter_code
_entity_poly.pdbx_strand_id
1 'polypeptide(L)'
;MDGPFRPASPAEELPAYYQDLRDEDILASFRDFDNERNFDLFDRQTRNPRSSNFCIDFGDDEAYCAFDLGSDSYSRLLSSPRPPNLHTRWINLWLPYNQKDILHALAKHFDFSPRLLGLMCSDPLPPKRSLLHSSAATLGSRKSHGSKRSGKSSKSRKSKEESLDSEESIGMTELMHSTQLEMVRDLSHYTIVDEIWHWSTVDWGRRFVCLGYNSLHNIRSKASAEHDDEMDRSRDIPRGKRLWNWLLLTEDKTVISISEDPFPFSNGTLSAHELKTLYTTRRNLVSVFRQLTKAPTPLRESSLVMLPVRHRIGNSEEETAHRPTDAPGLLFYYLFEDWFTTYSLVTRREHGYAAELDRLRREMLVRANLEHVDQLHHIGCQLAVLKRVYQSYELIIERVLKKQEATLASLKNSHIVSGVDSLASSIPMVGPPTQIPEADSLLGVSLSSAARARFERLKDRIMLYALSEIQECIDQKESLVMMNFNLIAIKESFSVERLTRVTLLLAKVTIVFMPVTLMTGYFSCQFAGVEFTVKSYWWGFAVVLAVSLVLLVLFSFFSGTFEGKIITRPWSRTAYDKSRKWWMHRRKRGKTL
;
A
#
# COMPACT_ATOMS: atom_id res chain seq x y z
N MET A 1 25.94 18.08 -8.47
CA MET A 1 24.72 18.84 -8.14
C MET A 1 24.58 19.91 -9.20
N ASP A 2 23.42 20.03 -9.84
CA ASP A 2 23.14 21.23 -10.61
C ASP A 2 22.96 22.40 -9.63
N GLY A 3 23.37 23.61 -10.01
CA GLY A 3 23.24 24.80 -9.17
C GLY A 3 21.78 25.21 -8.94
N PRO A 4 21.53 26.16 -8.03
CA PRO A 4 20.18 26.61 -7.70
C PRO A 4 19.42 27.10 -8.93
N PHE A 5 18.10 26.91 -8.91
CA PHE A 5 17.26 27.27 -10.04
C PHE A 5 17.14 28.79 -10.15
N ARG A 6 17.93 29.38 -11.06
CA ARG A 6 17.90 30.81 -11.39
C ARG A 6 16.95 31.06 -12.56
N PRO A 7 15.81 31.78 -12.38
CA PRO A 7 14.94 32.18 -13.48
C PRO A 7 15.69 33.03 -14.52
N ALA A 8 15.35 32.88 -15.80
CA ALA A 8 15.95 33.67 -16.88
C ALA A 8 15.42 35.12 -16.97
N SER A 9 14.37 35.45 -16.21
CA SER A 9 13.89 36.83 -16.04
C SER A 9 14.85 37.64 -15.17
N PRO A 10 14.99 38.96 -15.40
CA PRO A 10 15.78 39.83 -14.55
C PRO A 10 15.30 39.74 -13.09
N ALA A 11 16.21 39.99 -12.14
CA ALA A 11 15.86 40.02 -10.73
C ALA A 11 14.83 41.11 -10.46
N GLU A 12 13.68 40.71 -9.93
CA GLU A 12 12.70 41.63 -9.36
C GLU A 12 13.26 42.24 -8.07
N GLU A 13 12.82 43.45 -7.72
CA GLU A 13 13.25 44.09 -6.49
C GLU A 13 12.63 43.37 -5.28
N LEU A 14 13.42 42.52 -4.63
CA LEU A 14 12.97 41.74 -3.47
C LEU A 14 12.81 42.61 -2.22
N PRO A 15 11.92 42.26 -1.28
CA PRO A 15 11.85 42.89 0.03
C PRO A 15 13.21 42.94 0.75
N ALA A 16 13.43 44.01 1.52
CA ALA A 16 14.67 44.24 2.28
C ALA A 16 15.14 43.01 3.06
N TYR A 17 14.21 42.25 3.66
CA TYR A 17 14.49 40.98 4.35
C TYR A 17 15.38 40.01 3.54
N TYR A 18 15.14 39.85 2.24
CA TYR A 18 15.95 38.96 1.39
C TYR A 18 17.25 39.62 0.93
N GLN A 19 17.26 40.94 0.74
CA GLN A 19 18.47 41.70 0.39
C GLN A 19 19.50 41.68 1.54
N ASP A 20 19.03 41.83 2.78
CA ASP A 20 19.85 41.89 3.99
C ASP A 20 20.56 40.55 4.31
N LEU A 21 20.09 39.43 3.75
CA LEU A 21 20.75 38.11 3.86
C LEU A 21 22.08 38.03 3.10
N ARG A 22 22.33 38.94 2.13
CA ARG A 22 23.55 39.03 1.31
C ARG A 22 23.97 37.69 0.69
N ASP A 23 22.99 36.94 0.21
CA ASP A 23 23.14 35.63 -0.40
C ASP A 23 22.73 35.71 -1.89
N GLU A 24 23.68 35.47 -2.79
CA GLU A 24 23.45 35.58 -4.23
C GLU A 24 22.40 34.60 -4.76
N ASP A 25 22.28 33.41 -4.16
CA ASP A 25 21.34 32.38 -4.59
C ASP A 25 19.93 32.70 -4.12
N ILE A 26 19.77 33.26 -2.91
CA ILE A 26 18.49 33.81 -2.44
C ILE A 26 18.06 34.97 -3.35
N LEU A 27 18.94 35.94 -3.61
CA LEU A 27 18.65 37.10 -4.46
C LEU A 27 18.31 36.70 -5.91
N ALA A 28 19.00 35.70 -6.45
CA ALA A 28 18.76 35.21 -7.80
C ALA A 28 17.46 34.39 -7.92
N SER A 29 17.10 33.61 -6.89
CA SER A 29 16.08 32.55 -6.99
C SER A 29 14.73 32.91 -6.40
N PHE A 30 14.66 33.76 -5.36
CA PHE A 30 13.37 34.21 -4.81
C PHE A 30 12.66 35.16 -5.78
N ARG A 31 11.36 34.97 -5.96
CA ARG A 31 10.45 35.88 -6.69
C ARG A 31 9.09 35.94 -5.99
N ASP A 32 8.31 36.99 -6.29
CA ASP A 32 6.91 37.10 -5.87
C ASP A 32 6.11 35.90 -6.42
N PHE A 33 5.44 35.18 -5.53
CA PHE A 33 4.66 33.97 -5.83
C PHE A 33 3.20 34.29 -6.23
N ASP A 34 2.74 35.52 -6.03
CA ASP A 34 1.42 35.99 -6.44
C ASP A 34 1.41 36.59 -7.86
N ASN A 35 2.59 36.94 -8.38
CA ASN A 35 2.78 37.27 -9.79
C ASN A 35 2.52 36.05 -10.69
N GLU A 36 1.53 36.17 -11.58
CA GLU A 36 1.08 35.11 -12.47
C GLU A 36 2.22 34.48 -13.29
N ARG A 37 3.19 35.27 -13.78
CA ARG A 37 4.31 34.74 -14.59
C ARG A 37 5.27 33.89 -13.77
N ASN A 38 5.55 34.31 -12.54
CA ASN A 38 6.43 33.59 -11.62
C ASN A 38 5.74 32.32 -11.13
N PHE A 39 4.46 32.41 -10.75
CA PHE A 39 3.64 31.27 -10.38
C PHE A 39 3.61 30.20 -11.50
N ASP A 40 3.38 30.60 -12.75
CA ASP A 40 3.27 29.69 -13.88
C ASP A 40 4.60 28.95 -14.19
N LEU A 41 5.73 29.61 -13.88
CA LEU A 41 7.06 29.01 -13.90
C LEU A 41 7.29 28.06 -12.72
N PHE A 42 6.92 28.47 -11.50
CA PHE A 42 7.09 27.65 -10.30
C PHE A 42 6.20 26.40 -10.30
N ASP A 43 4.95 26.49 -10.75
CA ASP A 43 4.05 25.34 -10.89
C ASP A 43 4.57 24.29 -11.88
N ARG A 44 5.36 24.69 -12.89
CA ARG A 44 6.09 23.76 -13.76
C ARG A 44 7.25 23.09 -13.01
N GLN A 45 7.98 23.82 -12.17
CA GLN A 45 9.08 23.26 -11.37
C GLN A 45 8.59 22.31 -10.26
N THR A 46 7.47 22.58 -9.60
CA THR A 46 6.87 21.65 -8.62
C THR A 46 6.59 20.26 -9.24
N ARG A 47 6.31 20.24 -10.54
CA ARG A 47 6.09 19.01 -11.34
C ARG A 47 7.37 18.47 -12.00
N ASN A 48 8.47 19.21 -12.05
CA ASN A 48 9.70 18.80 -12.71
C ASN A 48 10.40 17.68 -11.92
N PRO A 49 10.72 16.52 -12.53
CA PRO A 49 11.48 15.46 -11.87
C PRO A 49 12.86 15.89 -11.37
N ARG A 50 13.46 16.92 -11.99
CA ARG A 50 14.81 17.42 -11.64
C ARG A 50 14.84 18.39 -10.47
N SER A 51 13.71 18.97 -10.08
CA SER A 51 13.65 19.82 -8.89
C SER A 51 13.81 18.97 -7.63
N SER A 52 14.77 19.38 -6.82
CA SER A 52 15.24 18.79 -5.58
C SER A 52 14.56 19.41 -4.35
N ASN A 53 14.35 20.73 -4.33
CA ASN A 53 13.68 21.39 -3.22
C ASN A 53 12.95 22.68 -3.63
N PHE A 54 12.14 23.21 -2.71
CA PHE A 54 11.72 24.61 -2.74
C PHE A 54 11.54 25.17 -1.33
N CYS A 55 11.48 26.51 -1.27
CA CYS A 55 11.03 27.28 -0.12
C CYS A 55 9.90 28.22 -0.55
N ILE A 56 8.86 28.34 0.26
CA ILE A 56 7.84 29.40 0.16
C ILE A 56 7.74 30.10 1.52
N ASP A 57 7.93 31.40 1.55
CA ASP A 57 7.50 32.24 2.67
C ASP A 57 6.16 32.88 2.30
N PHE A 58 5.17 32.83 3.19
CA PHE A 58 3.89 33.46 2.96
C PHE A 58 3.23 33.95 4.26
N GLY A 59 2.39 34.96 4.13
CA GLY A 59 1.31 35.24 5.06
C GLY A 59 0.04 35.60 4.32
N ASP A 60 -0.87 36.34 4.94
CA ASP A 60 -2.13 36.74 4.30
C ASP A 60 -1.91 37.61 3.05
N ASP A 61 -1.00 38.59 3.12
CA ASP A 61 -0.85 39.60 2.07
C ASP A 61 0.15 39.25 0.97
N GLU A 62 1.28 38.66 1.32
CA GLU A 62 2.41 38.44 0.40
C GLU A 62 2.89 36.98 0.44
N ALA A 63 3.49 36.52 -0.66
CA ALA A 63 4.17 35.24 -0.72
C ALA A 63 5.36 35.30 -1.68
N TYR A 64 6.48 34.67 -1.29
CA TYR A 64 7.70 34.61 -2.08
C TYR A 64 8.20 33.16 -2.16
N CYS A 65 8.62 32.73 -3.34
CA CYS A 65 9.04 31.35 -3.59
C CYS A 65 10.43 31.30 -4.26
N ALA A 66 11.21 30.27 -3.92
CA ALA A 66 12.47 29.90 -4.55
C ALA A 66 12.59 28.37 -4.68
N PHE A 67 13.34 27.90 -5.67
CA PHE A 67 13.59 26.48 -5.94
C PHE A 67 15.08 26.14 -5.85
N ASP A 68 15.36 24.90 -5.47
CA ASP A 68 16.68 24.27 -5.52
C ASP A 68 17.78 25.04 -4.74
N LEU A 69 17.42 25.61 -3.58
CA LEU A 69 18.33 26.33 -2.69
C LEU A 69 19.36 25.39 -2.03
N GLY A 70 20.56 25.92 -1.79
CA GLY A 70 21.65 25.21 -1.11
C GLY A 70 21.57 25.24 0.42
N SER A 71 22.39 24.41 1.08
CA SER A 71 22.44 24.30 2.56
C SER A 71 22.83 25.61 3.25
N ASP A 72 23.77 26.37 2.69
CA ASP A 72 24.18 27.67 3.23
C ASP A 72 23.06 28.70 3.16
N SER A 73 22.31 28.74 2.04
CA SER A 73 21.15 29.61 1.88
C SER A 73 20.04 29.28 2.86
N TYR A 74 19.71 27.99 3.04
CA TYR A 74 18.78 27.58 4.10
C TYR A 74 19.30 27.96 5.51
N SER A 75 20.58 27.80 5.78
CA SER A 75 21.19 28.18 7.08
C SER A 75 21.05 29.68 7.35
N ARG A 76 21.33 30.54 6.36
CA ARG A 76 21.13 31.99 6.45
C ARG A 76 19.66 32.34 6.67
N LEU A 77 18.77 31.79 5.82
CA LEU A 77 17.33 32.01 5.84
C LEU A 77 16.66 31.61 7.17
N LEU A 78 17.19 30.59 7.85
CA LEU A 78 16.72 30.12 9.17
C LEU A 78 17.37 30.88 10.35
N SER A 79 18.59 31.38 10.18
CA SER A 79 19.26 32.19 11.20
C SER A 79 18.69 33.62 11.33
N SER A 80 18.05 34.12 10.27
CA SER A 80 17.50 35.48 10.23
C SER A 80 16.02 35.51 10.65
N PRO A 81 15.61 36.42 11.55
CA PRO A 81 14.23 36.51 12.00
C PRO A 81 13.30 36.88 10.84
N ARG A 82 12.26 36.06 10.63
CA ARG A 82 11.31 36.24 9.53
C ARG A 82 10.40 37.46 9.77
N PRO A 83 10.06 38.25 8.74
CA PRO A 83 9.14 39.38 8.87
C PRO A 83 7.74 38.93 9.37
N PRO A 84 7.07 39.70 10.25
CA PRO A 84 5.77 39.31 10.81
C PRO A 84 4.64 39.10 9.78
N ASN A 85 4.69 39.83 8.66
CA ASN A 85 3.80 39.68 7.50
C ASN A 85 3.97 38.33 6.78
N LEU A 86 5.15 37.72 6.83
CA LEU A 86 5.44 36.41 6.25
C LEU A 86 5.43 35.34 7.35
N HIS A 87 4.31 35.18 8.05
CA HIS A 87 4.24 34.39 9.28
C HIS A 87 4.45 32.86 9.11
N THR A 88 4.51 32.32 7.90
CA THR A 88 4.64 30.87 7.66
C THR A 88 5.64 30.57 6.56
N ARG A 89 6.49 29.57 6.79
CA ARG A 89 7.43 29.05 5.80
C ARG A 89 7.10 27.60 5.48
N TRP A 90 7.15 27.25 4.20
CA TRP A 90 7.11 25.87 3.73
C TRP A 90 8.43 25.52 3.07
N ILE A 91 9.14 24.54 3.63
CA ILE A 91 10.29 23.90 2.99
C ILE A 91 9.85 22.54 2.48
N ASN A 92 10.14 22.22 1.23
CA ASN A 92 9.90 20.89 0.68
C ASN A 92 11.17 20.30 0.10
N LEU A 93 11.51 19.06 0.49
CA LEU A 93 12.64 18.29 -0.02
C LEU A 93 12.15 17.03 -0.74
N TRP A 94 12.56 16.85 -1.99
CA TRP A 94 12.50 15.56 -2.68
C TRP A 94 13.89 14.91 -2.65
N LEU A 95 13.99 13.59 -2.81
CA LEU A 95 15.28 12.90 -2.91
C LEU A 95 16.22 13.17 -1.69
N PRO A 96 15.77 12.97 -0.43
CA PRO A 96 16.53 13.39 0.76
C PRO A 96 17.95 12.83 0.84
N TYR A 97 18.18 11.62 0.31
CA TYR A 97 19.50 10.98 0.23
C TYR A 97 20.54 11.77 -0.58
N ASN A 98 20.11 12.62 -1.52
CA ASN A 98 20.99 13.53 -2.28
C ASN A 98 21.20 14.89 -1.58
N GLN A 99 20.45 15.20 -0.52
CA GLN A 99 20.40 16.52 0.13
C GLN A 99 20.80 16.45 1.62
N LYS A 100 21.73 15.55 1.96
CA LYS A 100 22.15 15.30 3.35
C LYS A 100 22.64 16.58 4.05
N ASP A 101 23.35 17.46 3.35
CA ASP A 101 23.84 18.73 3.91
C ASP A 101 22.70 19.67 4.35
N ILE A 102 21.59 19.70 3.61
CA ILE A 102 20.40 20.50 3.95
C ILE A 102 19.69 19.87 5.16
N LEU A 103 19.60 18.53 5.22
CA LEU A 103 19.08 17.82 6.38
C LEU A 103 19.91 18.09 7.64
N HIS A 104 21.24 18.16 7.53
CA HIS A 104 22.13 18.55 8.62
C HIS A 104 21.92 20.00 9.07
N ALA A 105 21.72 20.96 8.15
CA ALA A 105 21.40 22.34 8.48
C ALA A 105 20.06 22.48 9.22
N LEU A 106 19.01 21.82 8.72
CA LEU A 106 17.69 21.77 9.36
C LEU A 106 17.76 21.14 10.75
N ALA A 107 18.45 20.00 10.88
CA ALA A 107 18.64 19.30 12.15
C ALA A 107 19.37 20.15 13.19
N LYS A 108 20.39 20.91 12.78
CA LYS A 108 21.15 21.81 13.65
C LYS A 108 20.30 22.97 14.16
N HIS A 109 19.39 23.51 13.34
CA HIS A 109 18.54 24.63 13.72
C HIS A 109 17.35 24.21 14.60
N PHE A 110 16.70 23.10 14.26
CA PHE A 110 15.50 22.61 14.94
C PHE A 110 15.75 21.54 16.02
N ASP A 111 17.02 21.20 16.31
CA ASP A 111 17.42 20.21 17.32
C ASP A 111 16.84 18.81 17.04
N PHE A 112 16.95 18.33 15.79
CA PHE A 112 16.53 16.96 15.44
C PHE A 112 17.39 15.94 16.21
N SER A 113 16.75 14.89 16.73
CA SER A 113 17.50 13.82 17.39
C SER A 113 18.46 13.12 16.41
N PRO A 114 19.64 12.67 16.87
CA PRO A 114 20.58 11.93 16.01
C PRO A 114 19.96 10.71 15.34
N ARG A 115 19.00 10.06 16.01
CA ARG A 115 18.19 8.99 15.44
C ARG A 115 17.36 9.48 14.25
N LEU A 116 16.55 10.52 14.44
CA LEU A 116 15.67 11.04 13.37
C LEU A 116 16.47 11.46 12.14
N LEU A 117 17.57 12.19 12.35
CA LEU A 117 18.49 12.59 11.29
C LEU A 117 19.10 11.37 10.57
N GLY A 118 19.52 10.33 11.30
CA GLY A 118 20.02 9.08 10.71
C GLY A 118 18.99 8.36 9.83
N LEU A 119 17.71 8.34 10.25
CA LEU A 119 16.63 7.76 9.43
C LEU A 119 16.36 8.60 8.17
N MET A 120 16.41 9.94 8.26
CA MET A 120 16.23 10.84 7.12
C MET A 120 17.38 10.79 6.11
N CYS A 121 18.63 10.68 6.58
CA CYS A 121 19.85 10.62 5.75
C CYS A 121 20.20 9.20 5.26
N SER A 122 19.37 8.20 5.56
CA SER A 122 19.54 6.82 5.09
C SER A 122 19.50 6.74 3.56
N ASP A 123 20.22 5.78 2.97
CA ASP A 123 20.25 5.56 1.52
C ASP A 123 19.11 4.63 1.06
N PRO A 124 18.56 4.84 -0.16
CA PRO A 124 17.47 4.03 -0.69
C PRO A 124 17.89 2.57 -0.94
N LEU A 125 16.95 1.62 -0.80
CA LEU A 125 17.21 0.20 -1.02
C LEU A 125 17.58 -0.10 -2.47
N PRO A 126 18.75 -0.69 -2.77
CA PRO A 126 19.06 -1.12 -4.13
C PRO A 126 18.02 -2.14 -4.62
N PRO A 127 17.68 -2.16 -5.92
CA PRO A 127 16.75 -3.14 -6.47
C PRO A 127 17.30 -4.54 -6.19
N LYS A 128 16.47 -5.39 -5.57
CA LYS A 128 16.80 -6.79 -5.27
C LYS A 128 17.14 -7.48 -6.59
N ARG A 129 18.44 -7.64 -6.87
CA ARG A 129 18.91 -8.49 -7.98
C ARG A 129 18.38 -9.89 -7.71
N SER A 130 17.70 -10.51 -8.67
CA SER A 130 17.33 -11.91 -8.56
C SER A 130 18.61 -12.75 -8.54
N LEU A 131 19.05 -13.09 -7.33
CA LEU A 131 20.07 -14.10 -7.12
C LEU A 131 19.44 -15.44 -7.47
N LEU A 132 19.61 -15.83 -8.73
CA LEU A 132 19.32 -17.16 -9.27
C LEU A 132 19.74 -18.22 -8.25
N HIS A 133 18.75 -18.90 -7.67
CA HIS A 133 18.85 -20.10 -6.84
C HIS A 133 20.18 -20.32 -6.08
N SER A 134 20.24 -19.83 -4.84
CA SER A 134 21.00 -20.52 -3.79
C SER A 134 20.07 -20.84 -2.62
N SER A 135 19.70 -22.11 -2.55
CA SER A 135 18.72 -22.70 -1.64
C SER A 135 18.91 -22.31 -0.17
N ALA A 136 17.81 -21.91 0.47
CA ALA A 136 17.73 -21.87 1.93
C ALA A 136 17.71 -23.31 2.51
N ALA A 137 18.87 -23.89 2.82
CA ALA A 137 18.99 -25.13 3.62
C ALA A 137 20.41 -25.45 4.12
N THR A 138 20.93 -24.77 5.15
CA THR A 138 22.05 -25.29 5.97
C THR A 138 21.94 -24.91 7.45
N LEU A 139 20.83 -25.29 8.09
CA LEU A 139 20.79 -25.53 9.53
C LEU A 139 20.41 -27.00 9.76
N GLY A 140 21.36 -27.82 10.20
CA GLY A 140 21.10 -29.21 10.59
C GLY A 140 21.75 -30.30 9.74
N SER A 141 23.07 -30.28 9.53
CA SER A 141 23.82 -31.53 9.31
C SER A 141 25.32 -31.37 9.61
N ARG A 142 25.75 -31.85 10.79
CA ARG A 142 27.09 -32.45 11.01
C ARG A 142 27.21 -33.11 12.39
N LYS A 143 26.55 -34.26 12.55
CA LYS A 143 27.05 -35.32 13.45
C LYS A 143 27.88 -36.29 12.62
N SER A 144 29.18 -36.38 12.88
CA SER A 144 29.88 -37.67 13.03
C SER A 144 31.39 -37.50 13.31
N HIS A 145 31.83 -38.19 14.37
CA HIS A 145 33.12 -38.85 14.56
C HIS A 145 34.41 -38.21 14.02
N GLY A 146 35.27 -37.77 14.94
CA GLY A 146 36.70 -37.68 14.68
C GLY A 146 37.43 -39.00 14.95
N SER A 147 38.66 -39.14 14.44
CA SER A 147 39.73 -39.83 15.19
C SER A 147 41.14 -39.50 14.67
N LYS A 148 42.06 -39.29 15.62
CA LYS A 148 43.48 -39.72 15.62
C LYS A 148 44.49 -39.19 14.57
N ARG A 149 45.36 -38.33 15.11
CA ARG A 149 46.84 -38.50 15.28
C ARG A 149 47.84 -38.12 14.18
N SER A 150 48.81 -37.31 14.66
CA SER A 150 50.26 -37.28 14.37
C SER A 150 50.76 -36.74 13.02
N GLY A 151 51.83 -35.93 12.96
CA GLY A 151 52.58 -35.28 14.06
C GLY A 151 54.00 -34.81 13.66
N LYS A 152 54.69 -34.14 14.61
CA LYS A 152 56.09 -33.60 14.55
C LYS A 152 56.28 -32.37 13.61
N SER A 153 57.14 -31.38 13.90
CA SER A 153 57.92 -30.94 15.08
C SER A 153 58.55 -29.53 14.78
N SER A 154 59.30 -28.77 15.60
CA SER A 154 59.98 -28.98 16.91
C SER A 154 60.54 -27.65 17.49
N LYS A 155 60.63 -27.55 18.83
CA LYS A 155 61.57 -26.70 19.64
C LYS A 155 61.33 -25.16 19.65
N SER A 156 61.56 -24.40 20.74
CA SER A 156 62.19 -24.70 22.05
C SER A 156 61.76 -23.78 23.23
N ARG A 157 61.67 -24.37 24.45
CA ARG A 157 62.06 -23.91 25.83
C ARG A 157 62.36 -22.39 26.07
N LYS A 158 62.04 -21.77 27.22
CA LYS A 158 62.02 -22.27 28.63
C LYS A 158 61.37 -21.24 29.62
N SER A 159 60.67 -21.70 30.69
CA SER A 159 60.52 -21.16 32.08
C SER A 159 60.54 -19.64 32.39
N LYS A 160 59.76 -19.05 33.31
CA LYS A 160 59.11 -19.57 34.56
C LYS A 160 58.02 -18.60 35.09
N GLU A 161 57.15 -19.08 36.01
CA GLU A 161 56.35 -18.42 37.10
C GLU A 161 56.42 -16.87 37.26
N GLU A 162 55.40 -16.09 37.65
CA GLU A 162 54.02 -16.27 38.16
C GLU A 162 53.35 -14.87 38.08
N SER A 163 52.11 -14.64 37.63
CA SER A 163 50.85 -14.77 38.38
C SER A 163 49.74 -13.87 37.78
N LEU A 164 48.49 -14.10 38.19
CA LEU A 164 47.28 -13.26 38.03
C LEU A 164 46.52 -13.25 36.68
N ASP A 165 45.26 -13.68 36.78
CA ASP A 165 44.24 -13.81 35.74
C ASP A 165 44.05 -12.57 34.85
N SER A 166 44.10 -12.77 33.53
CA SER A 166 43.40 -11.95 32.52
C SER A 166 43.33 -12.69 31.18
N GLU A 167 42.34 -12.32 30.36
CA GLU A 167 42.22 -12.62 28.92
C GLU A 167 41.85 -14.06 28.46
N GLU A 168 40.59 -14.47 28.67
CA GLU A 168 39.92 -15.38 27.72
C GLU A 168 38.42 -15.09 27.55
N SER A 169 38.07 -13.82 27.26
CA SER A 169 36.69 -13.38 26.93
C SER A 169 36.60 -12.55 25.62
N ILE A 170 37.72 -12.41 24.90
CA ILE A 170 37.84 -11.47 23.77
C ILE A 170 36.97 -11.90 22.57
N GLY A 171 36.89 -13.21 22.27
CA GLY A 171 36.15 -13.70 21.10
C GLY A 171 34.62 -13.70 21.20
N MET A 172 34.04 -13.86 22.40
CA MET A 172 32.58 -13.93 22.56
C MET A 172 31.92 -12.55 22.42
N THR A 173 32.51 -11.52 23.04
CA THR A 173 32.01 -10.15 22.93
C THR A 173 32.16 -9.62 21.51
N GLU A 174 33.27 -9.93 20.83
CA GLU A 174 33.49 -9.51 19.44
C GLU A 174 32.54 -10.21 18.46
N LEU A 175 32.24 -11.51 18.65
CA LEU A 175 31.22 -12.22 17.85
C LEU A 175 29.79 -11.72 18.13
N MET A 176 29.45 -11.38 19.38
CA MET A 176 28.15 -10.77 19.69
C MET A 176 28.05 -9.34 19.14
N HIS A 177 29.14 -8.58 19.19
CA HIS A 177 29.17 -7.21 18.65
C HIS A 177 29.19 -7.21 17.11
N SER A 178 29.82 -8.20 16.45
CA SER A 178 29.78 -8.35 15.00
C SER A 178 28.40 -8.81 14.53
N THR A 179 27.77 -9.80 15.19
CA THR A 179 26.40 -10.23 14.85
C THR A 179 25.37 -9.15 15.14
N GLN A 180 25.53 -8.34 16.19
CA GLN A 180 24.72 -7.14 16.41
C GLN A 180 24.96 -6.07 15.33
N LEU A 181 26.21 -5.85 14.91
CA LEU A 181 26.53 -4.92 13.82
C LEU A 181 26.02 -5.41 12.45
N GLU A 182 26.01 -6.72 12.19
CA GLU A 182 25.41 -7.32 11.00
C GLU A 182 23.88 -7.18 11.03
N MET A 183 23.22 -7.53 12.14
CA MET A 183 21.77 -7.27 12.31
C MET A 183 21.41 -5.79 12.14
N VAL A 184 22.22 -4.87 12.68
CA VAL A 184 22.02 -3.41 12.54
C VAL A 184 22.32 -2.91 11.12
N ARG A 185 23.22 -3.56 10.37
CA ARG A 185 23.47 -3.26 8.96
C ARG A 185 22.34 -3.77 8.05
N ASP A 186 21.76 -4.93 8.35
CA ASP A 186 20.64 -5.49 7.59
C ASP A 186 19.32 -4.74 7.87
N LEU A 187 19.14 -4.21 9.09
CA LEU A 187 18.02 -3.36 9.50
C LEU A 187 18.16 -1.88 9.08
N SER A 188 18.35 -1.63 7.77
CA SER A 188 18.20 -0.27 7.22
C SER A 188 16.77 0.25 7.43
N HIS A 189 16.63 1.56 7.71
CA HIS A 189 15.34 2.24 7.86
C HIS A 189 14.39 1.94 6.68
N TYR A 190 14.93 2.03 5.45
CA TYR A 190 14.13 1.77 4.26
C TYR A 190 13.74 0.29 4.11
N THR A 191 14.50 -0.68 4.68
CA THR A 191 14.07 -2.10 4.75
C THR A 191 12.79 -2.23 5.56
N ILE A 192 12.76 -1.64 6.75
CA ILE A 192 11.60 -1.69 7.67
C ILE A 192 10.40 -1.01 7.01
N VAL A 193 10.61 0.17 6.41
CA VAL A 193 9.59 0.98 5.73
C VAL A 193 9.00 0.29 4.50
N ASP A 194 9.81 -0.50 3.76
CA ASP A 194 9.38 -1.24 2.58
C ASP A 194 8.61 -2.53 2.93
N GLU A 195 9.10 -3.28 3.92
CA GLU A 195 8.47 -4.53 4.36
C GLU A 195 7.19 -4.28 5.20
N ILE A 196 7.17 -3.23 6.03
CA ILE A 196 6.06 -2.93 6.94
C ILE A 196 5.25 -1.75 6.39
N TRP A 197 4.26 -2.07 5.55
CA TRP A 197 3.40 -1.07 4.87
C TRP A 197 2.69 -0.09 5.81
N HIS A 198 2.35 -0.52 7.02
CA HIS A 198 1.68 0.28 8.04
C HIS A 198 2.65 0.91 9.07
N TRP A 199 3.96 0.87 8.78
CA TRP A 199 4.96 1.53 9.60
C TRP A 199 4.70 3.03 9.65
N SER A 200 4.78 3.59 10.86
CA SER A 200 4.66 5.02 11.11
C SER A 200 5.40 5.41 12.38
N THR A 201 5.95 6.62 12.38
CA THR A 201 6.56 7.23 13.56
C THR A 201 5.93 8.59 13.83
N VAL A 202 5.91 8.98 15.10
CA VAL A 202 5.55 10.34 15.51
C VAL A 202 6.57 10.72 16.57
N ASP A 203 7.47 11.63 16.20
CA ASP A 203 8.65 12.02 16.96
C ASP A 203 8.46 13.45 17.47
N TRP A 204 8.49 13.62 18.79
CA TRP A 204 8.32 14.91 19.48
C TRP A 204 9.70 15.42 19.89
N GLY A 205 10.21 16.43 19.17
CA GLY A 205 11.41 17.16 19.55
C GLY A 205 11.09 18.30 20.52
N ARG A 206 12.09 19.07 20.92
CA ARG A 206 11.84 20.32 21.68
C ARG A 206 11.18 21.38 20.82
N ARG A 207 11.66 21.54 19.58
CA ARG A 207 11.28 22.64 18.67
C ARG A 207 10.43 22.19 17.48
N PHE A 208 10.00 20.93 17.46
CA PHE A 208 9.24 20.35 16.35
C PHE A 208 8.36 19.16 16.75
N VAL A 209 7.34 18.92 15.94
CA VAL A 209 6.66 17.62 15.77
C VAL A 209 7.03 17.06 14.41
N CYS A 210 7.33 15.76 14.32
CA CYS A 210 7.63 15.06 13.08
C CYS A 210 6.76 13.80 12.93
N LEU A 211 6.18 13.61 11.73
CA LEU A 211 5.45 12.41 11.35
C LEU A 211 6.26 11.68 10.28
N GLY A 212 6.55 10.40 10.48
CA GLY A 212 7.01 9.49 9.43
C GLY A 212 5.87 8.57 9.02
N TYR A 213 5.50 8.51 7.74
CA TYR A 213 4.40 7.67 7.28
C TYR A 213 4.52 7.20 5.83
N ASN A 214 3.97 6.01 5.57
CA ASN A 214 3.78 5.47 4.22
C ASN A 214 2.49 6.02 3.60
N SER A 215 2.60 6.85 2.56
CA SER A 215 1.49 7.17 1.66
C SER A 215 1.29 6.05 0.63
N LEU A 216 0.06 5.86 0.14
CA LEU A 216 -0.25 4.87 -0.90
C LEU A 216 -1.01 5.51 -2.05
N HIS A 217 -0.35 5.67 -3.19
CA HIS A 217 -0.94 6.30 -4.37
C HIS A 217 -1.45 5.26 -5.37
N ASN A 218 -2.74 5.32 -5.71
CA ASN A 218 -3.34 4.44 -6.72
C ASN A 218 -2.86 4.85 -8.13
N ILE A 219 -1.87 4.14 -8.65
CA ILE A 219 -1.50 4.20 -10.06
C ILE A 219 -2.45 3.28 -10.82
N ARG A 220 -3.19 3.85 -11.78
CA ARG A 220 -3.87 3.08 -12.82
C ARG A 220 -2.85 2.42 -13.74
N SER A 221 -2.34 1.27 -13.33
CA SER A 221 -1.75 0.29 -14.26
C SER A 221 -2.88 -0.28 -15.10
N LYS A 222 -2.81 -0.13 -16.42
CA LYS A 222 -3.53 -1.05 -17.32
C LYS A 222 -2.84 -2.39 -17.11
N ALA A 223 -3.59 -3.42 -16.73
CA ALA A 223 -3.03 -4.74 -16.45
C ALA A 223 -2.06 -5.16 -17.57
N SER A 224 -0.77 -5.18 -17.27
CA SER A 224 0.26 -5.77 -18.11
C SER A 224 -0.01 -7.26 -18.12
N ALA A 225 -0.57 -7.74 -19.23
CA ALA A 225 -0.88 -9.15 -19.45
C ALA A 225 0.40 -9.91 -19.83
N GLU A 226 1.39 -9.87 -18.93
CA GLU A 226 2.62 -10.65 -19.01
C GLU A 226 2.73 -11.40 -17.68
N HIS A 227 2.63 -12.72 -17.74
CA HIS A 227 2.86 -13.61 -16.61
C HIS A 227 4.37 -13.79 -16.46
N ASP A 228 4.96 -13.08 -15.50
CA ASP A 228 6.21 -13.50 -14.87
C ASP A 228 5.89 -14.29 -13.60
N ASP A 229 6.37 -15.52 -13.52
CA ASP A 229 6.05 -16.50 -12.47
C ASP A 229 6.76 -16.22 -11.11
N GLU A 230 7.43 -15.08 -10.94
CA GLU A 230 8.08 -14.66 -9.67
C GLU A 230 7.12 -14.01 -8.65
N MET A 231 5.86 -13.74 -9.04
CA MET A 231 5.06 -12.67 -8.42
C MET A 231 4.04 -13.06 -7.33
N ASP A 232 4.09 -14.25 -6.74
CA ASP A 232 3.07 -14.72 -5.77
C ASP A 232 2.88 -13.75 -4.58
N ARG A 233 3.97 -13.32 -3.93
CA ARG A 233 3.93 -12.34 -2.83
C ARG A 233 3.41 -10.95 -3.23
N SER A 234 3.54 -10.57 -4.51
CA SER A 234 3.10 -9.26 -4.99
C SER A 234 1.59 -9.24 -5.32
N ARG A 235 0.95 -10.41 -5.43
CA ARG A 235 -0.51 -10.53 -5.57
C ARG A 235 -1.26 -10.29 -4.26
N ASP A 236 -0.59 -10.43 -3.11
CA ASP A 236 -1.17 -10.17 -1.78
C ASP A 236 -1.08 -8.69 -1.34
N ILE A 237 -0.41 -7.85 -2.12
CA ILE A 237 -0.10 -6.46 -1.78
C ILE A 237 -1.02 -5.49 -2.55
N PRO A 238 -1.57 -4.44 -1.91
CA PRO A 238 -2.48 -3.50 -2.57
C PRO A 238 -1.89 -2.85 -3.82
N ARG A 239 -2.69 -2.79 -4.90
CA ARG A 239 -2.29 -2.10 -6.15
C ARG A 239 -2.07 -0.60 -5.89
N GLY A 240 -0.82 -0.16 -5.97
CA GLY A 240 -0.42 1.24 -5.88
C GLY A 240 1.09 1.40 -5.70
N LYS A 241 1.55 2.65 -5.63
CA LYS A 241 2.92 2.99 -5.23
C LYS A 241 2.89 3.52 -3.81
N ARG A 242 3.49 2.75 -2.90
CA ARG A 242 3.87 3.19 -1.56
C ARG A 242 4.96 4.27 -1.70
N LEU A 243 4.87 5.34 -0.89
CA LEU A 243 5.97 6.26 -0.66
C LEU A 243 6.09 6.65 0.80
N TRP A 244 7.30 6.57 1.34
CA TRP A 244 7.65 7.15 2.64
C TRP A 244 7.72 8.67 2.57
N ASN A 245 7.11 9.33 3.55
CA ASN A 245 7.18 10.76 3.73
C ASN A 245 7.52 11.09 5.19
N TRP A 246 8.26 12.18 5.36
CA TRP A 246 8.34 12.91 6.63
C TRP A 246 7.59 14.22 6.51
N LEU A 247 6.88 14.60 7.57
CA LEU A 247 6.21 15.89 7.66
C LEU A 247 6.45 16.49 9.05
N LEU A 248 6.95 17.73 9.09
CA LEU A 248 7.31 18.41 10.34
C LEU A 248 6.59 19.75 10.48
N LEU A 249 6.27 20.08 11.72
CA LEU A 249 5.83 21.41 12.16
C LEU A 249 6.79 21.91 13.23
N THR A 250 7.34 23.11 13.06
CA THR A 250 8.38 23.67 13.94
C THR A 250 7.90 24.91 14.71
N GLU A 251 8.63 25.25 15.77
CA GLU A 251 8.35 26.35 16.70
C GLU A 251 8.29 27.73 16.00
N ASP A 252 9.16 27.94 14.99
CA ASP A 252 9.24 29.16 14.18
C ASP A 252 8.16 29.26 13.07
N LYS A 253 7.11 28.42 13.15
CA LYS A 253 6.04 28.34 12.16
C LYS A 253 6.50 27.88 10.78
N THR A 254 7.61 27.14 10.70
CA THR A 254 8.01 26.42 9.48
C THR A 254 7.29 25.07 9.40
N VAL A 255 6.88 24.69 8.20
CA VAL A 255 6.42 23.34 7.87
C VAL A 255 7.43 22.73 6.90
N ILE A 256 7.91 21.52 7.19
CA ILE A 256 8.88 20.82 6.35
C ILE A 256 8.26 19.53 5.84
N SER A 257 8.15 19.36 4.53
CA SER A 257 7.76 18.10 3.91
C SER A 257 8.96 17.46 3.20
N ILE A 258 9.14 16.16 3.40
CA ILE A 258 10.24 15.39 2.81
C ILE A 258 9.63 14.12 2.19
N SER A 259 9.80 13.90 0.90
CA SER A 259 9.30 12.69 0.22
C SER A 259 10.46 11.86 -0.33
N GLU A 260 10.39 10.53 -0.14
CA GLU A 260 11.33 9.61 -0.78
C GLU A 260 11.22 9.67 -2.32
N ASP A 261 12.27 9.22 -3.01
CA ASP A 261 12.17 9.05 -4.46
C ASP A 261 11.30 7.83 -4.79
N PRO A 262 10.26 7.95 -5.63
CA PRO A 262 9.65 6.77 -6.23
C PRO A 262 10.61 5.94 -7.09
N PHE A 263 11.66 6.51 -7.67
CA PHE A 263 12.54 5.89 -8.68
C PHE A 263 14.06 6.16 -8.48
N PRO A 264 14.64 5.86 -7.29
CA PRO A 264 16.01 6.25 -6.91
C PRO A 264 17.14 5.74 -7.80
N PHE A 265 16.89 4.75 -8.65
CA PHE A 265 17.88 4.12 -9.54
C PHE A 265 17.63 4.39 -11.04
N SER A 266 16.62 5.20 -11.38
CA SER A 266 16.31 5.54 -12.78
C SER A 266 17.19 6.67 -13.35
N ASN A 267 18.25 7.09 -12.61
CA ASN A 267 19.31 8.01 -13.03
C ASN A 267 18.84 9.30 -13.75
N GLY A 268 17.68 9.83 -13.34
CA GLY A 268 17.09 11.04 -13.93
C GLY A 268 16.38 10.87 -15.28
N THR A 269 16.36 9.65 -15.84
CA THR A 269 15.64 9.31 -17.09
C THR A 269 14.41 8.46 -16.78
N LEU A 270 13.30 9.11 -16.43
CA LEU A 270 12.03 8.44 -16.16
C LEU A 270 11.29 8.07 -17.45
N SER A 271 10.79 6.84 -17.54
CA SER A 271 9.83 6.42 -18.56
C SER A 271 8.49 7.16 -18.43
N ALA A 272 7.65 7.12 -19.47
CA ALA A 272 6.34 7.75 -19.45
C ALA A 272 5.41 7.22 -18.32
N HIS A 273 5.59 5.96 -17.91
CA HIS A 273 4.83 5.37 -16.79
C HIS A 273 5.33 5.86 -15.43
N GLU A 274 6.65 5.95 -15.25
CA GLU A 274 7.27 6.50 -14.03
C GLU A 274 6.95 7.99 -13.89
N LEU A 275 7.02 8.76 -14.98
CA LEU A 275 6.66 10.18 -14.97
C LEU A 275 5.18 10.40 -14.59
N LYS A 276 4.26 9.60 -15.14
CA LYS A 276 2.84 9.61 -14.75
C LYS A 276 2.65 9.21 -13.27
N THR A 277 3.47 8.29 -12.77
CA THR A 277 3.49 7.92 -11.35
C THR A 277 3.91 9.09 -10.48
N LEU A 278 5.02 9.76 -10.82
CA LEU A 278 5.52 10.95 -10.11
C LEU A 278 4.48 12.08 -10.07
N TYR A 279 3.77 12.33 -11.18
CA TYR A 279 2.67 13.29 -11.19
C TYR A 279 1.48 12.88 -10.31
N THR A 280 1.26 11.57 -10.15
CA THR A 280 0.19 11.04 -9.27
C THR A 280 0.59 11.18 -7.80
N THR A 281 1.86 10.96 -7.46
CA THR A 281 2.37 11.05 -6.09
C THR A 281 2.50 12.50 -5.62
N ARG A 282 3.04 13.39 -6.46
CA ARG A 282 3.13 14.84 -6.19
C ARG A 282 1.78 15.57 -6.26
N ARG A 283 0.67 14.91 -6.63
CA ARG A 283 -0.65 15.55 -6.86
C ARG A 283 -1.15 16.36 -5.67
N ASN A 284 -1.09 15.82 -4.44
CA ASN A 284 -1.60 16.53 -3.26
C ASN A 284 -0.74 17.77 -2.97
N LEU A 285 0.58 17.61 -2.95
CA LEU A 285 1.56 18.67 -2.79
C LEU A 285 1.33 19.81 -3.82
N VAL A 286 1.19 19.48 -5.11
CA VAL A 286 0.89 20.46 -6.17
C VAL A 286 -0.46 21.14 -5.95
N SER A 287 -1.47 20.41 -5.45
CA SER A 287 -2.77 21.01 -5.10
C SER A 287 -2.65 22.02 -3.96
N VAL A 288 -1.88 21.71 -2.91
CA VAL A 288 -1.60 22.64 -1.80
C VAL A 288 -0.83 23.86 -2.28
N PHE A 289 0.26 23.64 -3.04
CA PHE A 289 1.09 24.67 -3.65
C PHE A 289 0.27 25.72 -4.43
N ARG A 290 -0.68 25.25 -5.26
CA ARG A 290 -1.57 26.11 -6.06
C ARG A 290 -2.58 26.92 -5.25
N GLN A 291 -2.90 26.52 -4.02
CA GLN A 291 -3.85 27.25 -3.16
C GLN A 291 -3.16 28.33 -2.30
N LEU A 292 -1.82 28.37 -2.32
CA LEU A 292 -1.02 29.39 -1.64
C LEU A 292 -0.79 30.66 -2.48
N THR A 293 -1.00 30.64 -3.80
CA THR A 293 -0.91 31.85 -4.64
C THR A 293 -2.24 32.59 -4.73
N LYS A 294 -2.19 33.92 -4.85
CA LYS A 294 -3.33 34.79 -5.19
C LYS A 294 -3.61 34.84 -6.69
N ALA A 295 -2.69 34.36 -7.54
CA ALA A 295 -2.85 34.30 -8.99
C ALA A 295 -4.09 33.46 -9.40
N PRO A 296 -4.65 33.68 -10.60
CA PRO A 296 -5.74 32.86 -11.12
C PRO A 296 -5.28 31.40 -11.27
N THR A 297 -5.93 30.45 -10.59
CA THR A 297 -5.64 29.02 -10.75
C THR A 297 -6.86 28.25 -11.26
N PRO A 298 -6.71 27.27 -12.18
CA PRO A 298 -7.85 26.57 -12.81
C PRO A 298 -8.77 25.78 -11.87
N LEU A 299 -8.40 25.65 -10.59
CA LEU A 299 -9.14 24.89 -9.57
C LEU A 299 -9.67 25.77 -8.44
N ARG A 300 -9.43 27.10 -8.46
CA ARG A 300 -9.81 28.04 -7.39
C ARG A 300 -11.33 28.06 -7.14
N GLU A 301 -12.12 27.88 -8.20
CA GLU A 301 -13.59 27.88 -8.15
C GLU A 301 -14.19 26.55 -7.66
N SER A 302 -13.39 25.47 -7.58
CA SER A 302 -13.90 24.17 -7.14
C SER A 302 -13.94 24.09 -5.62
N SER A 303 -15.13 24.27 -5.03
CA SER A 303 -15.35 24.25 -3.57
C SER A 303 -14.89 22.96 -2.88
N LEU A 304 -14.78 21.85 -3.62
CA LEU A 304 -14.30 20.55 -3.14
C LEU A 304 -12.75 20.44 -3.08
N VAL A 305 -12.04 21.38 -3.72
CA VAL A 305 -10.58 21.41 -3.86
C VAL A 305 -9.97 22.68 -3.25
N MET A 306 -10.81 23.65 -2.84
CA MET A 306 -10.40 24.87 -2.15
C MET A 306 -9.85 24.56 -0.75
N LEU A 307 -8.60 24.97 -0.50
CA LEU A 307 -7.93 24.76 0.78
C LEU A 307 -7.72 26.11 1.48
N PRO A 308 -8.49 26.42 2.54
CA PRO A 308 -8.43 27.72 3.22
C PRO A 308 -7.21 27.87 4.15
N VAL A 309 -6.01 27.67 3.62
CA VAL A 309 -4.74 27.91 4.31
C VAL A 309 -4.48 29.42 4.39
N ARG A 310 -4.34 30.04 3.22
CA ARG A 310 -4.09 31.49 3.03
C ARG A 310 -5.38 32.25 2.67
N HIS A 311 -6.20 31.67 1.79
CA HIS A 311 -7.49 32.27 1.38
C HIS A 311 -8.62 31.84 2.32
N ARG A 312 -9.02 32.69 3.27
CA ARG A 312 -10.16 32.44 4.16
C ARG A 312 -11.35 33.34 3.85
N ILE A 313 -12.53 32.88 4.23
CA ILE A 313 -13.77 33.66 4.23
C ILE A 313 -13.78 34.51 5.50
N GLY A 314 -14.26 35.74 5.39
CA GLY A 314 -14.22 36.73 6.48
C GLY A 314 -13.04 37.70 6.33
N ASN A 315 -13.20 38.91 6.85
CA ASN A 315 -12.21 40.00 6.80
C ASN A 315 -12.25 40.87 8.07
N SER A 316 -12.95 40.45 9.13
CA SER A 316 -12.96 41.20 10.39
C SER A 316 -11.64 41.08 11.14
N GLU A 317 -11.35 42.02 12.04
CA GLU A 317 -10.13 42.00 12.86
C GLU A 317 -10.08 40.74 13.75
N GLU A 318 -11.24 40.33 14.28
CA GLU A 318 -11.41 39.11 15.09
C GLU A 318 -11.24 37.82 14.26
N GLU A 319 -11.70 37.80 13.01
CA GLU A 319 -11.55 36.66 12.07
C GLU A 319 -10.13 36.53 11.51
N THR A 320 -9.35 37.62 11.52
CA THR A 320 -7.97 37.67 11.01
C THR A 320 -6.93 37.40 12.09
N ALA A 321 -7.18 37.79 13.35
CA ALA A 321 -6.24 37.69 14.46
C ALA A 321 -5.58 36.31 14.66
N HIS A 322 -6.29 35.21 14.37
CA HIS A 322 -5.77 33.84 14.55
C HIS A 322 -5.11 33.24 13.30
N ARG A 323 -5.13 33.92 12.14
CA ARG A 323 -4.54 33.39 10.89
C ARG A 323 -3.03 33.16 10.98
N PRO A 324 -2.22 34.07 11.57
CA PRO A 324 -0.77 33.88 11.71
C PRO A 324 -0.37 32.73 12.64
N THR A 325 -1.29 32.24 13.47
CA THR A 325 -1.10 31.05 14.33
C THR A 325 -1.68 29.79 13.70
N ASP A 326 -2.75 29.91 12.90
CA ASP A 326 -3.43 28.77 12.29
C ASP A 326 -2.77 28.26 11.02
N ALA A 327 -2.22 29.15 10.18
CA ALA A 327 -1.76 28.81 8.83
C ALA A 327 -0.71 27.67 8.78
N PRO A 328 0.30 27.59 9.68
CA PRO A 328 1.24 26.46 9.70
C PRO A 328 0.55 25.13 10.03
N GLY A 329 -0.35 25.14 11.01
CA GLY A 329 -1.11 23.95 11.42
C GLY A 329 -2.06 23.46 10.33
N LEU A 330 -2.70 24.39 9.59
CA LEU A 330 -3.53 24.03 8.44
C LEU A 330 -2.69 23.51 7.27
N LEU A 331 -1.54 24.13 6.97
CA LEU A 331 -0.63 23.64 5.93
C LEU A 331 -0.15 22.21 6.27
N PHE A 332 0.29 21.98 7.50
CA PHE A 332 0.65 20.66 8.02
C PHE A 332 -0.52 19.66 7.87
N TYR A 333 -1.75 20.04 8.22
CA TYR A 333 -2.94 19.20 7.99
C TYR A 333 -3.14 18.85 6.51
N TYR A 334 -3.12 19.81 5.59
CA TYR A 334 -3.42 19.56 4.17
C TYR A 334 -2.29 18.85 3.41
N LEU A 335 -1.04 18.94 3.88
CA LEU A 335 0.06 18.12 3.36
C LEU A 335 -0.07 16.65 3.79
N PHE A 336 -0.57 16.41 5.00
CA PHE A 336 -0.89 15.06 5.49
C PHE A 336 -2.13 14.47 4.79
N GLU A 337 -3.21 15.24 4.63
CA GLU A 337 -4.46 14.76 4.00
C GLU A 337 -4.39 14.77 2.45
N ASP A 338 -4.11 13.62 1.82
CA ASP A 338 -4.48 13.41 0.41
C ASP A 338 -5.96 13.02 0.31
N TRP A 339 -6.83 14.04 0.31
CA TRP A 339 -8.28 13.87 0.14
C TRP A 339 -8.63 13.06 -1.12
N PHE A 340 -7.93 13.29 -2.23
CA PHE A 340 -8.21 12.60 -3.49
C PHE A 340 -7.92 11.10 -3.43
N THR A 341 -6.89 10.68 -2.67
CA THR A 341 -6.58 9.26 -2.45
C THR A 341 -7.63 8.62 -1.55
N THR A 342 -7.96 9.24 -0.41
CA THR A 342 -9.03 8.77 0.49
C THR A 342 -10.37 8.67 -0.24
N TYR A 343 -10.80 9.75 -0.89
CA TYR A 343 -12.04 9.81 -1.68
C TYR A 343 -12.08 8.78 -2.82
N SER A 344 -10.95 8.52 -3.50
CA SER A 344 -10.89 7.55 -4.59
C SER A 344 -11.04 6.09 -4.14
N LEU A 345 -10.83 5.79 -2.86
CA LEU A 345 -11.10 4.46 -2.28
C LEU A 345 -12.57 4.30 -1.89
N VAL A 346 -13.16 5.36 -1.34
CA VAL A 346 -14.54 5.40 -0.82
C VAL A 346 -15.58 5.43 -1.95
N THR A 347 -15.37 6.26 -2.97
CA THR A 347 -16.46 6.64 -3.90
C THR A 347 -16.47 5.91 -5.24
N ARG A 348 -15.36 5.25 -5.62
CA ARG A 348 -15.23 4.62 -6.94
C ARG A 348 -15.78 3.20 -6.96
N ARG A 349 -17.10 3.09 -6.76
CA ARG A 349 -17.90 1.85 -6.87
C ARG A 349 -17.68 1.02 -8.14
N GLU A 350 -17.17 1.63 -9.21
CA GLU A 350 -16.93 0.95 -10.50
C GLU A 350 -15.53 0.33 -10.64
N HIS A 351 -14.55 0.72 -9.81
CA HIS A 351 -13.12 0.41 -10.05
C HIS A 351 -12.32 0.10 -8.75
N GLY A 352 -13.00 -0.18 -7.64
CA GLY A 352 -12.38 -0.59 -6.36
C GLY A 352 -12.61 -2.07 -6.03
N TYR A 353 -12.14 -2.52 -4.86
CA TYR A 353 -12.29 -3.91 -4.41
C TYR A 353 -13.74 -4.42 -4.41
N ALA A 354 -14.72 -3.59 -4.01
CA ALA A 354 -16.14 -3.92 -4.08
C ALA A 354 -16.61 -4.26 -5.52
N ALA A 355 -16.06 -3.59 -6.55
CA ALA A 355 -16.36 -3.89 -7.95
C ALA A 355 -15.73 -5.22 -8.41
N GLU A 356 -14.53 -5.53 -7.92
CA GLU A 356 -13.83 -6.79 -8.19
C GLU A 356 -14.53 -7.97 -7.48
N LEU A 357 -15.00 -7.78 -6.25
CA LEU A 357 -15.83 -8.75 -5.52
C LEU A 357 -17.18 -8.99 -6.21
N ASP A 358 -17.86 -7.95 -6.71
CA ASP A 358 -19.11 -8.13 -7.46
C ASP A 358 -18.89 -8.80 -8.83
N ARG A 359 -17.76 -8.53 -9.51
CA ARG A 359 -17.35 -9.27 -10.71
C ARG A 359 -17.19 -10.76 -10.39
N LEU A 360 -16.43 -11.09 -9.35
CA LEU A 360 -16.22 -12.47 -8.89
C LEU A 360 -17.54 -13.16 -8.51
N ARG A 361 -18.43 -12.46 -7.81
CA ARG A 361 -19.79 -12.95 -7.48
C ARG A 361 -20.57 -13.35 -8.74
N ARG A 362 -20.54 -12.50 -9.78
CA ARG A 362 -21.20 -12.79 -11.06
C ARG A 362 -20.55 -13.96 -11.81
N GLU A 363 -19.23 -14.09 -11.76
CA GLU A 363 -18.51 -15.20 -12.38
C GLU A 363 -18.76 -16.53 -11.68
N MET A 364 -18.78 -16.58 -10.35
CA MET A 364 -19.15 -17.77 -9.56
C MET A 364 -20.57 -18.25 -9.87
N LEU A 365 -21.53 -17.34 -10.02
CA LEU A 365 -22.93 -17.67 -10.39
C LEU A 365 -23.04 -18.34 -11.77
N VAL A 366 -22.12 -18.03 -12.70
CA VAL A 366 -22.06 -18.69 -14.02
C VAL A 366 -21.26 -20.00 -13.94
N ARG A 367 -20.12 -19.99 -13.25
CA ARG A 367 -19.22 -21.14 -13.08
C ARG A 367 -18.43 -21.04 -11.77
N ALA A 368 -18.86 -21.76 -10.75
CA ALA A 368 -18.04 -21.97 -9.56
C ALA A 368 -16.74 -22.75 -9.89
N ASN A 369 -15.61 -22.29 -9.34
CA ASN A 369 -14.27 -22.84 -9.53
C ASN A 369 -13.35 -22.48 -8.35
N LEU A 370 -12.31 -23.27 -8.09
CA LEU A 370 -11.35 -23.04 -7.00
C LEU A 370 -10.46 -21.81 -7.25
N GLU A 371 -10.17 -21.47 -8.52
CA GLU A 371 -9.50 -20.21 -8.92
C GLU A 371 -10.16 -18.96 -8.33
N HIS A 372 -11.48 -18.98 -8.11
CA HIS A 372 -12.17 -17.85 -7.48
C HIS A 372 -11.91 -17.77 -5.96
N VAL A 373 -11.60 -18.89 -5.28
CA VAL A 373 -11.18 -18.87 -3.87
C VAL A 373 -9.79 -18.25 -3.74
N ASP A 374 -8.89 -18.59 -4.66
CA ASP A 374 -7.53 -18.05 -4.76
C ASP A 374 -7.55 -16.52 -5.00
N GLN A 375 -8.35 -16.06 -5.97
CA GLN A 375 -8.57 -14.62 -6.20
C GLN A 375 -9.18 -13.91 -4.98
N LEU A 376 -10.13 -14.53 -4.28
CA LEU A 376 -10.68 -14.00 -3.02
C LEU A 376 -9.65 -14.00 -1.87
N HIS A 377 -8.70 -14.94 -1.85
CA HIS A 377 -7.62 -14.97 -0.87
C HIS A 377 -6.70 -13.76 -1.05
N HIS A 378 -6.18 -13.55 -2.26
CA HIS A 378 -5.35 -12.38 -2.58
C HIS A 378 -6.07 -11.06 -2.28
N ILE A 379 -7.35 -10.91 -2.68
CA ILE A 379 -8.14 -9.71 -2.34
C ILE A 379 -8.27 -9.53 -0.82
N GLY A 380 -8.47 -10.61 -0.06
CA GLY A 380 -8.48 -10.58 1.40
C GLY A 380 -7.14 -10.11 2.00
N CYS A 381 -6.01 -10.59 1.47
CA CYS A 381 -4.68 -10.13 1.86
C CYS A 381 -4.48 -8.63 1.58
N GLN A 382 -4.83 -8.17 0.37
CA GLN A 382 -4.73 -6.76 -0.01
C GLN A 382 -5.60 -5.86 0.89
N LEU A 383 -6.86 -6.24 1.14
CA LEU A 383 -7.75 -5.53 2.05
C LEU A 383 -7.21 -5.48 3.49
N ALA A 384 -6.62 -6.58 3.98
CA ALA A 384 -6.02 -6.62 5.31
C ALA A 384 -4.79 -5.71 5.44
N VAL A 385 -3.94 -5.62 4.40
CA VAL A 385 -2.83 -4.65 4.37
C VAL A 385 -3.37 -3.21 4.35
N LEU A 386 -4.36 -2.92 3.51
CA LEU A 386 -4.96 -1.59 3.40
C LEU A 386 -5.63 -1.15 4.72
N LYS A 387 -6.31 -2.07 5.42
CA LYS A 387 -6.89 -1.84 6.75
C LYS A 387 -5.83 -1.40 7.75
N ARG A 388 -4.69 -2.11 7.81
CA ARG A 388 -3.56 -1.76 8.70
C ARG A 388 -2.96 -0.39 8.37
N VAL A 389 -2.86 -0.03 7.09
CA VAL A 389 -2.40 1.31 6.68
C VAL A 389 -3.33 2.40 7.20
N TYR A 390 -4.65 2.26 7.03
CA TYR A 390 -5.60 3.26 7.55
C TYR A 390 -5.67 3.30 9.08
N GLN A 391 -5.48 2.17 9.77
CA GLN A 391 -5.30 2.14 11.22
C GLN A 391 -4.01 2.86 11.66
N SER A 392 -2.94 2.81 10.86
CA SER A 392 -1.73 3.58 11.16
C SER A 392 -1.95 5.09 11.05
N TYR A 393 -2.76 5.56 10.07
CA TYR A 393 -3.15 6.97 10.01
C TYR A 393 -4.02 7.39 11.21
N GLU A 394 -4.97 6.56 11.65
CA GLU A 394 -5.72 6.82 12.88
C GLU A 394 -4.78 7.00 14.09
N LEU A 395 -3.80 6.10 14.26
CA LEU A 395 -2.80 6.18 15.34
C LEU A 395 -1.89 7.41 15.23
N ILE A 396 -1.50 7.84 14.03
CA ILE A 396 -0.75 9.10 13.82
C ILE A 396 -1.61 10.27 14.29
N ILE A 397 -2.85 10.36 13.83
CA ILE A 397 -3.77 11.46 14.18
C ILE A 397 -4.02 11.51 15.69
N GLU A 398 -4.24 10.35 16.33
CA GLU A 398 -4.37 10.29 17.78
C GLU A 398 -3.12 10.76 18.53
N ARG A 399 -1.92 10.40 18.07
CA ARG A 399 -0.67 10.87 18.67
C ARG A 399 -0.53 12.37 18.51
N VAL A 400 -0.77 12.90 17.31
CA VAL A 400 -0.71 14.33 16.97
C VAL A 400 -1.71 15.18 17.76
N LEU A 401 -2.86 14.62 18.13
CA LEU A 401 -3.87 15.30 18.96
C LEU A 401 -3.59 15.21 20.47
N LYS A 402 -2.74 14.28 20.93
CA LYS A 402 -2.34 14.15 22.33
C LYS A 402 -1.31 15.23 22.69
N LYS A 403 -1.46 15.84 23.88
CA LYS A 403 -0.43 16.68 24.48
C LYS A 403 0.62 15.77 25.12
N GLN A 404 1.90 15.99 24.82
CA GLN A 404 3.00 15.19 25.38
C GLN A 404 3.79 16.01 26.40
N GLU A 405 3.77 15.56 27.66
CA GLU A 405 4.59 16.14 28.72
C GLU A 405 6.07 15.78 28.53
N ALA A 406 6.96 16.73 28.80
CA ALA A 406 8.39 16.56 28.69
C ALA A 406 8.95 15.77 29.88
N THR A 407 9.55 14.61 29.61
CA THR A 407 10.31 13.88 30.63
C THR A 407 11.74 14.40 30.70
N LEU A 408 12.34 14.43 31.90
CA LEU A 408 13.73 14.85 32.10
C LEU A 408 14.74 14.06 31.24
N ALA A 409 14.42 12.81 30.90
CA ALA A 409 15.22 11.99 29.97
C ALA A 409 15.16 12.51 28.52
N SER A 410 13.99 12.95 28.04
CA SER A 410 13.86 13.56 26.72
C SER A 410 14.62 14.89 26.63
N LEU A 411 14.65 15.66 27.72
CA LEU A 411 15.46 16.88 27.80
C LEU A 411 16.96 16.60 27.69
N LYS A 412 17.48 15.46 28.17
CA LYS A 412 18.93 15.14 28.08
C LYS A 412 19.40 14.71 26.69
N ASN A 413 18.49 14.31 25.80
CA ASN A 413 18.84 13.86 24.43
C ASN A 413 18.96 15.01 23.41
N SER A 414 18.71 16.26 23.81
CA SER A 414 18.90 17.47 22.98
C SER A 414 20.35 17.97 23.01
N HIS A 415 20.82 18.59 21.93
CA HIS A 415 22.21 19.06 21.81
C HIS A 415 22.52 20.33 22.65
N ILE A 416 21.53 20.87 23.38
CA ILE A 416 21.61 22.16 24.07
C ILE A 416 22.00 22.04 25.56
N VAL A 417 21.84 20.87 26.19
CA VAL A 417 22.08 20.73 27.64
C VAL A 417 23.56 20.84 28.04
N SER A 418 24.50 20.60 27.12
CA SER A 418 25.94 20.77 27.37
C SER A 418 26.37 22.20 27.76
N GLY A 419 25.51 23.21 27.57
CA GLY A 419 25.77 24.58 28.02
C GLY A 419 25.32 24.90 29.45
N VAL A 420 24.41 24.11 30.03
CA VAL A 420 23.80 24.43 31.34
C VAL A 420 24.73 24.00 32.48
N ASP A 421 25.46 22.90 32.30
CA ASP A 421 26.48 22.42 33.26
C ASP A 421 27.64 23.44 33.43
N SER A 422 27.92 24.28 32.42
CA SER A 422 28.89 25.39 32.53
C SER A 422 28.35 26.63 33.26
N LEU A 423 27.04 26.82 33.38
CA LEU A 423 26.46 27.87 34.23
C LEU A 423 26.37 27.41 35.69
N ALA A 424 26.04 26.14 35.92
CA ALA A 424 25.92 25.54 37.24
C ALA A 424 27.22 25.59 38.06
N SER A 425 28.39 25.62 37.40
CA SER A 425 29.70 25.75 38.06
C SER A 425 30.05 27.16 38.56
N SER A 426 29.18 28.16 38.38
CA SER A 426 29.54 29.59 38.58
C SER A 426 28.67 30.39 39.55
N ILE A 427 27.66 29.79 40.19
CA ILE A 427 26.74 30.49 41.11
C ILE A 427 26.62 29.73 42.45
N PRO A 428 26.97 30.34 43.60
CA PRO A 428 26.79 29.70 44.91
C PRO A 428 25.31 29.45 45.25
N MET A 429 24.98 28.24 45.71
CA MET A 429 23.62 27.88 46.13
C MET A 429 23.15 28.64 47.38
N VAL A 430 22.29 29.66 47.20
CA VAL A 430 21.26 30.04 48.19
C VAL A 430 20.00 30.51 47.46
N GLY A 431 19.03 29.61 47.29
CA GLY A 431 17.71 29.93 46.71
C GLY A 431 16.83 28.68 46.57
N PRO A 432 15.49 28.80 46.68
CA PRO A 432 14.59 27.68 46.46
C PRO A 432 14.62 27.24 44.98
N PRO A 433 14.27 25.98 44.66
CA PRO A 433 14.36 25.47 43.29
C PRO A 433 13.50 26.30 42.34
N THR A 434 14.14 26.82 41.29
CA THR A 434 13.48 27.52 40.19
C THR A 434 12.48 26.60 39.52
N GLN A 435 11.19 26.91 39.67
CA GLN A 435 10.13 26.25 38.92
C GLN A 435 10.31 26.55 37.44
N ILE A 436 10.58 25.51 36.64
CA ILE A 436 10.58 25.59 35.19
C ILE A 436 9.13 25.90 34.75
N PRO A 437 8.88 26.91 33.91
CA PRO A 437 7.52 27.20 33.43
C PRO A 437 6.89 25.98 32.75
N GLU A 438 5.61 25.71 32.98
CA GLU A 438 4.92 24.55 32.36
C GLU A 438 4.99 24.56 30.83
N ALA A 439 5.11 25.73 30.21
CA ALA A 439 5.30 25.88 28.77
C ALA A 439 6.65 25.31 28.26
N ASP A 440 7.72 25.39 29.07
CA ASP A 440 9.03 24.79 28.78
C ASP A 440 9.07 23.28 29.12
N SER A 441 8.00 22.75 29.73
CA SER A 441 7.85 21.35 30.17
C SER A 441 6.93 20.52 29.28
N LEU A 442 6.60 20.98 28.08
CA LEU A 442 5.90 20.20 27.04
C LEU A 442 6.86 19.90 25.88
N LEU A 443 6.74 18.70 25.30
CA LEU A 443 7.48 18.35 24.09
C LEU A 443 6.67 18.69 22.84
N GLY A 444 7.40 19.12 21.81
CA GLY A 444 6.92 19.40 20.46
C GLY A 444 5.97 20.59 20.33
N VAL A 445 5.61 20.84 19.08
CA VAL A 445 4.86 22.04 18.70
C VAL A 445 3.37 21.73 18.72
N SER A 446 2.63 22.45 19.56
CA SER A 446 1.18 22.29 19.62
C SER A 446 0.50 22.75 18.32
N LEU A 447 -0.41 21.93 17.81
CA LEU A 447 -1.28 22.31 16.71
C LEU A 447 -2.23 23.44 17.11
N SER A 448 -2.50 24.35 16.18
CA SER A 448 -3.54 25.36 16.30
C SER A 448 -4.94 24.73 16.48
N SER A 449 -5.86 25.48 17.11
CA SER A 449 -7.23 25.01 17.33
C SER A 449 -7.94 24.64 16.01
N ALA A 450 -7.74 25.44 14.96
CA ALA A 450 -8.26 25.17 13.63
C ALA A 450 -7.71 23.86 13.03
N ALA A 451 -6.40 23.60 13.20
CA ALA A 451 -5.79 22.36 12.72
C ALA A 451 -6.26 21.14 13.50
N ARG A 452 -6.35 21.23 14.83
CA ARG A 452 -6.85 20.13 15.69
C ARG A 452 -8.26 19.70 15.30
N ALA A 453 -9.18 20.65 15.12
CA ALA A 453 -10.54 20.37 14.68
C ALA A 453 -10.61 19.76 13.26
N ARG A 454 -9.61 20.00 12.39
CA ARG A 454 -9.50 19.34 11.07
C ARG A 454 -8.99 17.92 11.20
N PHE A 455 -7.97 17.69 12.04
CA PHE A 455 -7.45 16.36 12.35
C PHE A 455 -8.49 15.44 13.01
N GLU A 456 -9.28 15.96 13.96
CA GLU A 456 -10.41 15.24 14.57
C GLU A 456 -11.42 14.77 13.50
N ARG A 457 -11.89 15.69 12.64
CA ARG A 457 -12.78 15.35 11.52
C ARG A 457 -12.15 14.38 10.52
N LEU A 458 -10.83 14.41 10.33
CA LEU A 458 -10.13 13.47 9.47
C LEU A 458 -10.10 12.06 10.08
N LYS A 459 -9.90 11.94 11.40
CA LYS A 459 -10.04 10.66 12.11
C LYS A 459 -11.43 10.08 11.84
N ASP A 460 -12.49 10.85 12.09
CA ASP A 460 -13.87 10.40 11.88
C ASP A 460 -14.12 9.96 10.43
N ARG A 461 -13.60 10.70 9.44
CA ARG A 461 -13.70 10.37 8.00
C ARG A 461 -12.92 9.10 7.64
N ILE A 462 -11.74 8.88 8.22
CA ILE A 462 -10.96 7.65 8.01
C ILE A 462 -11.69 6.44 8.60
N MET A 463 -12.22 6.57 9.81
CA MET A 463 -13.00 5.51 10.45
C MET A 463 -14.27 5.19 9.65
N LEU A 464 -15.11 6.20 9.39
CA LEU A 464 -16.41 6.04 8.75
C LEU A 464 -16.32 5.61 7.29
N TYR A 465 -15.39 6.18 6.51
CA TYR A 465 -15.36 5.98 5.08
C TYR A 465 -14.28 5.02 4.60
N ALA A 466 -13.07 5.01 5.19
CA ALA A 466 -12.02 4.08 4.76
C ALA A 466 -12.13 2.74 5.49
N LEU A 467 -12.12 2.74 6.82
CA LEU A 467 -12.09 1.50 7.60
C LEU A 467 -13.39 0.69 7.52
N SER A 468 -14.56 1.34 7.54
CA SER A 468 -15.85 0.64 7.38
C SER A 468 -16.02 0.00 6.00
N GLU A 469 -15.72 0.71 4.90
CA GLU A 469 -15.82 0.17 3.53
C GLU A 469 -14.84 -1.00 3.30
N ILE A 470 -13.62 -0.90 3.85
CA ILE A 470 -12.64 -2.00 3.82
C ILE A 470 -13.16 -3.21 4.62
N GLN A 471 -13.78 -2.98 5.79
CA GLN A 471 -14.37 -4.05 6.59
C GLN A 471 -15.54 -4.72 5.84
N GLU A 472 -16.45 -3.95 5.23
CA GLU A 472 -17.53 -4.51 4.43
C GLU A 472 -17.00 -5.36 3.27
N CYS A 473 -15.94 -4.90 2.58
CA CYS A 473 -15.29 -5.71 1.53
C CYS A 473 -14.70 -7.03 2.06
N ILE A 474 -14.15 -7.04 3.28
CA ILE A 474 -13.65 -8.27 3.94
C ILE A 474 -14.81 -9.22 4.26
N ASP A 475 -15.91 -8.71 4.81
CA ASP A 475 -17.08 -9.52 5.18
C ASP A 475 -17.82 -10.06 3.94
N GLN A 476 -17.89 -9.27 2.86
CA GLN A 476 -18.35 -9.72 1.54
C GLN A 476 -17.42 -10.81 0.97
N LYS A 477 -16.10 -10.67 1.09
CA LYS A 477 -15.13 -11.69 0.65
C LYS A 477 -15.36 -13.03 1.34
N GLU A 478 -15.55 -13.06 2.67
CA GLU A 478 -15.79 -14.34 3.37
C GLU A 478 -17.13 -14.97 2.96
N SER A 479 -18.17 -14.13 2.76
CA SER A 479 -19.47 -14.56 2.24
C SER A 479 -19.36 -15.18 0.84
N LEU A 480 -18.50 -14.64 -0.03
CA LEU A 480 -18.27 -15.19 -1.38
C LEU A 480 -17.44 -16.49 -1.36
N VAL A 481 -16.50 -16.66 -0.43
CA VAL A 481 -15.79 -17.94 -0.25
C VAL A 481 -16.80 -19.05 0.09
N MET A 482 -17.67 -18.82 1.08
CA MET A 482 -18.73 -19.76 1.46
C MET A 482 -19.70 -20.05 0.31
N MET A 483 -20.12 -19.01 -0.43
CA MET A 483 -20.98 -19.15 -1.59
C MET A 483 -20.35 -20.04 -2.68
N ASN A 484 -19.06 -19.88 -2.96
CA ASN A 484 -18.36 -20.66 -3.99
C ASN A 484 -18.30 -22.15 -3.60
N PHE A 485 -17.96 -22.49 -2.36
CA PHE A 485 -18.00 -23.88 -1.87
C PHE A 485 -19.40 -24.49 -1.95
N ASN A 486 -20.44 -23.74 -1.57
CA ASN A 486 -21.84 -24.19 -1.68
C ASN A 486 -22.24 -24.46 -3.14
N LEU A 487 -21.84 -23.60 -4.09
CA LEU A 487 -22.11 -23.81 -5.52
C LEU A 487 -21.35 -25.02 -6.10
N ILE A 488 -20.11 -25.27 -5.65
CA ILE A 488 -19.35 -26.47 -6.01
C ILE A 488 -20.07 -27.73 -5.48
N ALA A 489 -20.45 -27.76 -4.21
CA ALA A 489 -21.15 -28.90 -3.61
C ALA A 489 -22.50 -29.21 -4.29
N ILE A 490 -23.28 -28.18 -4.66
CA ILE A 490 -24.52 -28.34 -5.43
C ILE A 490 -24.24 -28.95 -6.82
N LYS A 491 -23.19 -28.49 -7.51
CA LYS A 491 -22.79 -28.99 -8.82
C LYS A 491 -22.29 -30.44 -8.77
N GLU A 492 -21.55 -30.81 -7.74
CA GLU A 492 -21.10 -32.18 -7.50
C GLU A 492 -22.29 -33.10 -7.20
N SER A 493 -23.24 -32.67 -6.36
CA SER A 493 -24.48 -33.40 -6.08
C SER A 493 -25.27 -33.71 -7.36
N PHE A 494 -25.50 -32.71 -8.24
CA PHE A 494 -26.12 -32.95 -9.55
C PHE A 494 -25.31 -33.86 -10.47
N SER A 495 -23.97 -33.85 -10.35
CA SER A 495 -23.10 -34.73 -11.14
C SER A 495 -23.19 -36.18 -10.67
N VAL A 496 -23.27 -36.42 -9.35
CA VAL A 496 -23.51 -37.73 -8.73
C VAL A 496 -24.93 -38.23 -9.05
N GLU A 497 -25.94 -37.36 -9.02
CA GLU A 497 -27.31 -37.71 -9.42
C GLU A 497 -27.36 -38.14 -10.89
N ARG A 498 -26.68 -37.40 -11.77
CA ARG A 498 -26.56 -37.74 -13.20
C ARG A 498 -25.80 -39.05 -13.41
N LEU A 499 -24.69 -39.26 -12.69
CA LEU A 499 -23.93 -40.52 -12.76
C LEU A 499 -24.79 -41.70 -12.32
N THR A 500 -25.47 -41.58 -11.18
CA THR A 500 -26.42 -42.59 -10.67
C THR A 500 -27.51 -42.90 -11.69
N ARG A 501 -28.06 -41.87 -12.36
CA ARG A 501 -29.07 -42.03 -13.42
C ARG A 501 -28.52 -42.77 -14.66
N VAL A 502 -27.26 -42.53 -15.03
CA VAL A 502 -26.59 -43.24 -16.13
C VAL A 502 -26.29 -44.69 -15.73
N THR A 503 -25.81 -44.95 -14.52
CA THR A 503 -25.58 -46.31 -14.00
C THR A 503 -26.88 -47.12 -13.92
N LEU A 504 -27.99 -46.51 -13.49
CA LEU A 504 -29.31 -47.14 -13.46
C LEU A 504 -29.81 -47.46 -14.88
N LEU A 505 -29.57 -46.56 -15.85
CA LEU A 505 -29.86 -46.82 -17.26
C LEU A 505 -29.00 -47.97 -17.81
N LEU A 506 -27.70 -48.00 -17.50
CA LEU A 506 -26.80 -49.08 -17.92
C LEU A 506 -27.22 -50.42 -17.31
N ALA A 507 -27.58 -50.46 -16.02
CA ALA A 507 -28.11 -51.66 -15.38
C ALA A 507 -29.40 -52.15 -16.05
N LYS A 508 -30.31 -51.25 -16.43
CA LYS A 508 -31.52 -51.57 -17.23
C LYS A 508 -31.16 -52.16 -18.60
N VAL A 509 -30.14 -51.64 -19.27
CA VAL A 509 -29.62 -52.22 -20.52
C VAL A 509 -29.06 -53.62 -20.27
N THR A 510 -28.23 -53.82 -19.24
CA THR A 510 -27.66 -55.14 -18.89
C THR A 510 -28.75 -56.18 -18.58
N ILE A 511 -29.81 -55.81 -17.86
CA ILE A 511 -30.95 -56.71 -17.57
C ILE A 511 -31.64 -57.20 -18.86
N VAL A 512 -31.70 -56.38 -19.91
CA VAL A 512 -32.27 -56.78 -21.21
C VAL A 512 -31.27 -57.58 -22.05
N PHE A 513 -30.01 -57.15 -22.10
CA PHE A 513 -29.02 -57.77 -22.99
C PHE A 513 -28.44 -59.08 -22.44
N MET A 514 -28.27 -59.25 -21.12
CA MET A 514 -27.64 -60.46 -20.57
C MET A 514 -28.40 -61.76 -20.92
N PRO A 515 -29.75 -61.84 -20.79
CA PRO A 515 -30.50 -63.03 -21.20
C PRO A 515 -30.48 -63.26 -22.71
N VAL A 516 -30.49 -62.19 -23.51
CA VAL A 516 -30.41 -62.27 -24.97
C VAL A 516 -29.03 -62.79 -25.41
N THR A 517 -27.95 -62.30 -24.83
CA THR A 517 -26.58 -62.80 -25.07
C THR A 517 -26.44 -64.27 -24.67
N LEU A 518 -27.00 -64.67 -23.52
CA LEU A 518 -26.98 -66.07 -23.08
C LEU A 518 -27.80 -66.99 -24.01
N MET A 519 -28.95 -66.54 -24.48
CA MET A 519 -29.77 -67.24 -25.48
C MET A 519 -29.02 -67.37 -26.81
N THR A 520 -28.38 -66.30 -27.30
CA THR A 520 -27.54 -66.35 -28.50
C THR A 520 -26.36 -67.31 -28.33
N GLY A 521 -25.74 -67.34 -27.14
CA GLY A 521 -24.71 -68.32 -26.79
C GLY A 521 -25.22 -69.77 -26.83
N TYR A 522 -26.41 -70.03 -26.29
CA TYR A 522 -27.06 -71.35 -26.33
C TYR A 522 -27.27 -71.86 -27.76
N PHE A 523 -27.81 -71.01 -28.66
CA PHE A 523 -27.98 -71.36 -30.08
C PHE A 523 -26.65 -71.44 -30.85
N SER A 524 -25.56 -70.91 -30.32
CA SER A 524 -24.20 -71.03 -30.88
C SER A 524 -23.48 -72.31 -30.47
N CYS A 525 -24.00 -73.06 -29.49
CA CYS A 525 -23.42 -74.34 -29.06
C CYS A 525 -23.85 -75.49 -29.99
N GLN A 526 -22.89 -76.30 -30.42
CA GLN A 526 -23.17 -77.53 -31.18
C GLN A 526 -23.47 -78.68 -30.21
N PHE A 527 -24.74 -79.08 -30.11
CA PHE A 527 -25.17 -80.25 -29.33
C PHE A 527 -25.26 -81.49 -30.22
N ALA A 528 -24.82 -82.64 -29.71
CA ALA A 528 -24.92 -83.90 -30.43
C ALA A 528 -26.40 -84.27 -30.65
N GLY A 529 -26.83 -84.36 -31.91
CA GLY A 529 -28.20 -84.76 -32.29
C GLY A 529 -29.25 -83.65 -32.34
N VAL A 530 -28.86 -82.37 -32.29
CA VAL A 530 -29.81 -81.23 -32.38
C VAL A 530 -29.37 -80.23 -33.45
N GLU A 531 -30.19 -80.04 -34.48
CA GLU A 531 -30.01 -78.99 -35.49
C GLU A 531 -30.95 -77.81 -35.23
N PHE A 532 -30.40 -76.62 -35.01
CA PHE A 532 -31.17 -75.40 -34.80
C PHE A 532 -31.57 -74.75 -36.12
N THR A 533 -32.88 -74.52 -36.31
CA THR A 533 -33.38 -73.80 -37.50
C THR A 533 -33.34 -72.28 -37.30
N VAL A 534 -33.17 -71.52 -38.39
CA VAL A 534 -33.24 -70.05 -38.38
C VAL A 534 -34.55 -69.52 -37.79
N LYS A 535 -35.68 -70.22 -38.02
CA LYS A 535 -36.97 -69.85 -37.44
C LYS A 535 -37.01 -70.03 -35.92
N SER A 536 -36.38 -71.08 -35.39
CA SER A 536 -36.29 -71.35 -33.96
C SER A 536 -35.49 -70.28 -33.22
N TYR A 537 -34.38 -69.82 -33.81
CA TYR A 537 -33.56 -68.73 -33.25
C TYR A 537 -34.35 -67.42 -33.10
N TRP A 538 -35.01 -66.95 -34.17
CA TRP A 538 -35.75 -65.69 -34.12
C TRP A 538 -36.97 -65.73 -33.19
N TRP A 539 -37.63 -66.88 -33.04
CA TRP A 539 -38.67 -67.09 -32.03
C TRP A 539 -38.09 -67.06 -30.60
N GLY A 540 -36.98 -67.75 -30.35
CA GLY A 540 -36.28 -67.71 -29.07
C GLY A 540 -35.84 -66.29 -28.68
N PHE A 541 -35.28 -65.55 -29.64
CA PHE A 541 -34.92 -64.14 -29.48
C PHE A 541 -36.14 -63.27 -29.11
N ALA A 542 -37.25 -63.40 -29.84
CA ALA A 542 -38.45 -62.62 -29.59
C ALA A 542 -39.06 -62.90 -28.22
N VAL A 543 -39.13 -64.18 -27.80
CA VAL A 543 -39.66 -64.58 -26.49
C VAL A 543 -38.77 -64.09 -25.36
N VAL A 544 -37.45 -64.32 -25.42
CA VAL A 544 -36.52 -63.89 -24.36
C VAL A 544 -36.49 -62.36 -24.25
N LEU A 545 -36.45 -61.63 -25.36
CA LEU A 545 -36.49 -60.17 -25.35
C LEU A 545 -37.80 -59.64 -24.75
N ALA A 546 -38.95 -60.22 -25.13
CA ALA A 546 -40.24 -59.83 -24.59
C ALA A 546 -40.35 -60.08 -23.08
N VAL A 547 -39.91 -61.25 -22.60
CA VAL A 547 -39.88 -61.58 -21.17
C VAL A 547 -38.95 -60.64 -20.40
N SER A 548 -37.74 -60.37 -20.90
CA SER A 548 -36.81 -59.41 -20.29
C SER A 548 -37.40 -57.99 -20.20
N LEU A 549 -38.13 -57.54 -21.22
CA LEU A 549 -38.82 -56.24 -21.20
C LEU A 549 -39.97 -56.21 -20.19
N VAL A 550 -40.79 -57.27 -20.12
CA VAL A 550 -41.89 -57.38 -19.13
C VAL A 550 -41.33 -57.39 -17.71
N LEU A 551 -40.27 -58.17 -17.44
CA LEU A 551 -39.61 -58.21 -16.13
C LEU A 551 -39.00 -56.85 -15.76
N LEU A 552 -38.41 -56.11 -16.71
CA LEU A 552 -37.90 -54.76 -16.47
C LEU A 552 -39.03 -53.78 -16.10
N VAL A 553 -40.19 -53.87 -16.76
CA VAL A 553 -41.37 -53.04 -16.46
C VAL A 553 -41.92 -53.39 -15.07
N LEU A 554 -42.11 -54.67 -14.76
CA LEU A 554 -42.58 -55.12 -13.44
C LEU A 554 -41.60 -54.69 -12.33
N PHE A 555 -40.30 -54.88 -12.52
CA PHE A 555 -39.29 -54.45 -11.55
C PHE A 555 -39.26 -52.93 -11.37
N SER A 556 -39.39 -52.16 -12.46
CA SER A 556 -39.46 -50.69 -12.39
C SER A 556 -40.74 -50.18 -11.70
N PHE A 557 -41.82 -50.96 -11.74
CA PHE A 557 -43.09 -50.67 -11.06
C PHE A 557 -43.02 -51.04 -9.57
N PHE A 558 -42.60 -52.25 -9.22
CA PHE A 558 -42.50 -52.72 -7.83
C PHE A 558 -41.39 -52.02 -7.02
N SER A 559 -40.28 -51.63 -7.66
CA SER A 559 -39.15 -50.97 -6.97
C SER A 559 -39.36 -49.46 -6.71
N GLY A 560 -40.56 -48.91 -6.94
CA GLY A 560 -40.86 -47.48 -6.74
C GLY A 560 -40.10 -46.51 -7.67
N THR A 561 -39.29 -47.02 -8.60
CA THR A 561 -38.40 -46.22 -9.47
C THR A 561 -39.17 -45.36 -10.49
N PHE A 562 -40.50 -45.49 -10.53
CA PHE A 562 -41.41 -44.66 -11.33
C PHE A 562 -41.76 -43.32 -10.66
N GLU A 563 -41.59 -43.17 -9.34
CA GLU A 563 -41.95 -41.94 -8.60
C GLU A 563 -40.85 -40.87 -8.59
N GLY A 564 -39.62 -41.24 -8.96
CA GLY A 564 -38.52 -40.29 -9.18
C GLY A 564 -38.75 -39.44 -10.44
N LYS A 565 -39.55 -38.36 -10.30
CA LYS A 565 -39.98 -37.40 -11.34
C LYS A 565 -39.09 -37.38 -12.59
N ILE A 566 -39.49 -38.15 -13.60
CA ILE A 566 -38.90 -38.09 -14.94
C ILE A 566 -39.38 -36.80 -15.62
N ILE A 567 -38.81 -35.64 -15.22
CA ILE A 567 -38.87 -34.40 -15.99
C ILE A 567 -37.83 -34.49 -17.12
N THR A 568 -37.98 -35.51 -17.96
CA THR A 568 -37.65 -35.33 -19.37
C THR A 568 -38.74 -34.42 -19.93
N ARG A 569 -38.41 -33.21 -20.40
CA ARG A 569 -39.22 -32.62 -21.47
C ARG A 569 -39.23 -33.66 -22.59
N PRO A 570 -40.36 -34.33 -22.89
CA PRO A 570 -40.30 -35.54 -23.67
C PRO A 570 -39.84 -35.20 -25.08
N TRP A 571 -38.96 -36.01 -25.64
CA TRP A 571 -38.35 -35.76 -26.95
C TRP A 571 -39.42 -35.60 -28.05
N SER A 572 -40.59 -36.23 -27.86
CA SER A 572 -41.80 -36.02 -28.67
C SER A 572 -42.31 -34.58 -28.68
N ARG A 573 -42.28 -33.84 -27.55
CA ARG A 573 -42.64 -32.40 -27.51
C ARG A 573 -41.62 -31.54 -28.26
N THR A 574 -40.31 -31.83 -28.10
CA THR A 574 -39.26 -31.10 -28.83
C THR A 574 -39.28 -31.39 -30.33
N ALA A 575 -39.59 -32.63 -30.74
CA ALA A 575 -39.81 -33.01 -32.13
C ALA A 575 -41.09 -32.36 -32.69
N TYR A 576 -42.18 -32.33 -31.92
CA TYR A 576 -43.43 -31.65 -32.28
C TYR A 576 -43.25 -30.14 -32.45
N ASP A 577 -42.54 -29.47 -31.54
CA ASP A 577 -42.27 -28.03 -31.67
C ASP A 577 -41.32 -27.71 -32.83
N LYS A 578 -40.33 -28.57 -33.12
CA LYS A 578 -39.51 -28.45 -34.33
C LYS A 578 -40.33 -28.68 -35.60
N SER A 579 -41.19 -29.70 -35.65
CA SER A 579 -42.05 -29.98 -36.81
C SER A 579 -43.05 -28.84 -37.03
N ARG A 580 -43.67 -28.32 -35.96
CA ARG A 580 -44.59 -27.18 -35.99
C ARG A 580 -43.90 -25.90 -36.46
N LYS A 581 -42.68 -25.60 -35.99
CA LYS A 581 -41.88 -24.45 -36.49
C LYS A 581 -41.51 -24.60 -37.96
N TRP A 582 -41.13 -25.81 -38.39
CA TRP A 582 -40.83 -26.10 -39.80
C TRP A 582 -42.07 -25.96 -40.70
N TRP A 583 -43.23 -26.48 -40.28
CA TRP A 583 -44.51 -26.34 -40.99
C TRP A 583 -44.95 -24.88 -41.09
N MET A 584 -44.80 -24.09 -40.01
CA MET A 584 -45.11 -22.65 -40.01
C MET A 584 -44.17 -21.87 -40.95
N HIS A 585 -42.88 -22.23 -41.04
CA HIS A 585 -41.97 -21.66 -42.04
C HIS A 585 -42.36 -22.01 -43.48
N ARG A 586 -42.76 -23.26 -43.75
CA ARG A 586 -43.24 -23.67 -45.07
C ARG A 586 -44.52 -22.93 -45.48
N ARG A 587 -45.46 -22.74 -44.54
CA ARG A 587 -46.73 -22.03 -44.77
C ARG A 587 -46.57 -20.51 -44.95
N LYS A 588 -45.48 -19.91 -44.47
CA LYS A 588 -45.12 -18.51 -44.80
C LYS A 588 -44.48 -18.36 -46.19
N ARG A 589 -43.67 -19.31 -46.66
CA ARG A 589 -43.11 -19.28 -48.03
C ARG A 589 -44.14 -19.48 -49.15
N GLY A 590 -45.26 -20.15 -48.86
CA GLY A 590 -46.37 -20.35 -49.80
C GLY A 590 -47.39 -19.20 -49.89
N LYS A 591 -47.08 -18.01 -49.37
CA LYS A 591 -47.93 -16.79 -49.47
C LYS A 591 -47.20 -15.60 -50.11
N THR A 592 -46.06 -15.85 -50.75
CA THR A 592 -45.27 -14.86 -51.50
C THR A 592 -44.84 -15.47 -52.83
N LEU A 593 -45.86 -15.84 -53.61
CA LEU A 593 -45.84 -16.21 -55.03
C LEU A 593 -47.22 -15.82 -55.58
#